data_AF-A0A5Q4BVF6-F1
#
_entry.id   AF-A0A5Q4BVF6-F1
#
_cell.length_a   1.000
_cell.length_b   1.000
_cell.length_c   1.000
_cell.angle_alpha   90.00
_cell.angle_beta   90.00
_cell.angle_gamma   90.00
#
_symmetry.space_group_name_H-M   'P 1'
#
loop_
_entity.id
_entity.type
_entity.pdbx_description
1 polymer ?
#
loop_
_entity_poly.entity_id
_entity_poly.type
_entity_poly.pdbx_seq_one_letter_code
_entity_poly.pdbx_strand_id
1 'polypeptide(L)'
;MRAENLPGRVILFGTPAEESLGGKVKLLEAGAFRDHNIDISLITHPTAGGDSPYMITTSTDRFEVEYYGKEAHAAAQPWEGVNAQDALVLANNAIALLRQQTRSTDKIHGIITSAGTRINIIPALAQASFQIRSADDEALEEWTERVMKCFDAGALATGAELNVTMRPHGYSNMVSNDVLASSYTRYFTELGGELPDADVDKLRDPSGSTDQGNISHDFPTISPYFSITNENGSVPSGGTHTAAFEVAAGSRPAFEKAIMVAKSIAGVAVDVLTVDGLLEQIKEEFEATQSKRRRRSLVH
;
A
#
# COMPACT_ATOMS: atom_id res chain seq x y z
N MET A 1 18.22 23.27 14.75
CA MET A 1 19.48 22.71 14.20
C MET A 1 20.65 23.67 14.34
N ARG A 2 20.95 24.55 13.37
CA ARG A 2 22.17 25.40 13.42
C ARG A 2 22.16 26.45 14.53
N ALA A 3 21.04 27.15 14.74
CA ALA A 3 20.93 28.18 15.78
C ALA A 3 21.11 27.61 17.19
N GLU A 4 20.51 26.45 17.45
CA GLU A 4 20.52 25.77 18.76
C GLU A 4 21.64 24.71 18.90
N ASN A 5 22.57 24.63 17.93
CA ASN A 5 23.67 23.66 17.88
C ASN A 5 23.26 22.19 18.14
N LEU A 6 22.10 21.77 17.60
CA LEU A 6 21.62 20.39 17.76
C LEU A 6 22.45 19.41 16.91
N PRO A 7 22.78 18.21 17.43
CA PRO A 7 23.52 17.19 16.68
C PRO A 7 22.65 16.59 15.55
N GLY A 8 23.28 15.91 14.59
CA GLY A 8 22.58 15.19 13.51
C GLY A 8 22.17 16.02 12.30
N ARG A 9 21.26 15.47 11.49
CA ARG A 9 20.83 16.05 10.21
C ARG A 9 19.37 15.72 9.92
N VAL A 10 18.65 16.69 9.34
CA VAL A 10 17.32 16.48 8.74
C VAL A 10 17.47 16.55 7.23
N ILE A 11 16.88 15.56 6.53
CA ILE A 11 16.85 15.49 5.07
C ILE A 11 15.39 15.41 4.64
N LEU A 12 15.01 16.26 3.68
CA LEU A 12 13.69 16.25 3.07
C LEU A 12 13.76 15.55 1.71
N PHE A 13 13.03 14.43 1.57
CA PHE A 13 12.93 13.71 0.31
C PHE A 13 11.67 14.14 -0.44
N GLY A 14 11.83 14.55 -1.70
CA GLY A 14 10.70 14.68 -2.63
C GLY A 14 10.35 13.31 -3.21
N THR A 15 9.19 12.76 -2.85
CA THR A 15 8.81 11.38 -3.20
C THR A 15 7.59 11.37 -4.13
N PRO A 16 7.76 11.51 -5.46
CA PRO A 16 6.65 11.60 -6.40
C PRO A 16 5.96 10.26 -6.62
N ALA A 17 4.77 10.29 -7.22
CA ALA A 17 4.08 9.11 -7.78
C ALA A 17 3.70 7.99 -6.78
N GLU A 18 3.44 8.35 -5.52
CA GLU A 18 2.93 7.41 -4.50
C GLU A 18 1.61 6.75 -4.91
N GLU A 19 0.71 7.46 -5.61
CA GLU A 19 -0.58 6.92 -6.05
C GLU A 19 -0.47 5.84 -7.16
N SER A 20 0.70 5.68 -7.78
CA SER A 20 0.83 4.86 -8.98
C SER A 20 2.10 4.03 -9.09
N LEU A 21 3.26 4.67 -9.10
CA LEU A 21 4.54 4.07 -9.51
C LEU A 21 5.46 3.72 -8.35
N GLY A 22 5.06 4.02 -7.10
CA GLY A 22 5.86 3.73 -5.90
C GLY A 22 7.18 4.47 -5.88
N GLY A 23 7.15 5.80 -5.94
CA GLY A 23 8.38 6.60 -5.99
C GLY A 23 9.32 6.36 -4.81
N LYS A 24 8.79 6.13 -3.61
CA LYS A 24 9.63 5.79 -2.45
C LYS A 24 10.29 4.43 -2.61
N VAL A 25 9.59 3.45 -3.18
CA VAL A 25 10.15 2.12 -3.48
C VAL A 25 11.33 2.25 -4.44
N LYS A 26 11.19 3.05 -5.51
CA LYS A 26 12.28 3.30 -6.45
C LYS A 26 13.48 4.00 -5.82
N LEU A 27 13.24 5.00 -4.98
CA LEU A 27 14.30 5.68 -4.23
C LEU A 27 15.01 4.72 -3.25
N LEU A 28 14.25 3.84 -2.60
CA LEU A 28 14.76 2.81 -1.70
C LEU A 28 15.66 1.81 -2.44
N GLU A 29 15.18 1.27 -3.57
CA GLU A 29 15.92 0.35 -4.42
C GLU A 29 17.19 0.98 -5.02
N ALA A 30 17.13 2.27 -5.36
CA ALA A 30 18.28 3.03 -5.86
C ALA A 30 19.31 3.37 -4.76
N GLY A 31 19.04 3.07 -3.49
CA GLY A 31 19.96 3.33 -2.38
C GLY A 31 19.86 4.72 -1.77
N ALA A 32 18.96 5.60 -2.23
CA ALA A 32 18.93 7.01 -1.82
C ALA A 32 18.86 7.24 -0.30
N PHE A 33 18.12 6.39 0.43
CA PHE A 33 18.05 6.48 1.89
C PHE A 33 19.30 5.93 2.58
N ARG A 34 19.90 4.86 2.02
CA ARG A 34 21.12 4.25 2.58
C ARG A 34 22.33 5.15 2.35
N ASP A 35 22.45 5.78 1.19
CA ASP A 35 23.52 6.72 0.84
C ASP A 35 23.56 7.95 1.77
N HIS A 36 22.44 8.25 2.42
CA HIS A 36 22.31 9.34 3.37
C HIS A 36 22.37 8.91 4.83
N ASN A 37 22.59 7.61 5.12
CA ASN A 37 22.62 7.03 6.47
C ASN A 37 21.38 7.43 7.28
N ILE A 38 20.19 7.25 6.71
CA ILE A 38 18.93 7.56 7.40
C ILE A 38 18.74 6.62 8.59
N ASP A 39 18.54 7.19 9.78
CA ASP A 39 18.27 6.45 11.02
C ASP A 39 16.78 6.19 11.26
N ILE A 40 15.92 7.14 10.89
CA ILE A 40 14.46 7.08 11.04
C ILE A 40 13.76 7.78 9.88
N SER A 41 12.51 7.42 9.60
CA SER A 41 11.66 8.10 8.61
C SER A 41 10.39 8.67 9.25
N LEU A 42 10.09 9.92 8.95
CA LEU A 42 8.93 10.62 9.47
C LEU A 42 8.11 11.21 8.31
N ILE A 43 6.81 10.94 8.28
CA ILE A 43 5.85 11.54 7.37
C ILE A 43 4.48 11.62 8.06
N THR A 44 3.49 12.23 7.44
CA THR A 44 2.10 12.23 7.91
C THR A 44 1.16 12.18 6.72
N HIS A 45 -0.09 11.79 6.98
CA HIS A 45 -1.12 11.73 5.96
C HIS A 45 -2.44 12.34 6.47
N PRO A 46 -3.09 13.24 5.71
CA PRO A 46 -4.41 13.73 6.08
C PRO A 46 -5.47 12.64 5.88
N THR A 47 -6.52 12.63 6.69
CA THR A 47 -7.63 11.68 6.56
C THR A 47 -8.97 12.35 6.85
N ALA A 48 -10.05 11.74 6.37
CA ALA A 48 -11.42 12.11 6.78
C ALA A 48 -11.82 11.41 8.09
N GLY A 49 -11.01 10.43 8.54
CA GLY A 49 -11.14 9.80 9.84
C GLY A 49 -10.59 10.65 10.98
N GLY A 50 -10.44 10.03 12.16
CA GLY A 50 -9.86 10.67 13.34
C GLY A 50 -8.35 10.85 13.26
N ASP A 51 -7.83 11.70 14.15
CA ASP A 51 -6.40 11.81 14.40
C ASP A 51 -5.85 10.50 15.00
N SER A 52 -4.66 10.09 14.57
CA SER A 52 -4.02 8.87 15.08
C SER A 52 -2.50 8.94 14.93
N PRO A 53 -1.72 8.51 15.94
CA PRO A 53 -0.27 8.34 15.78
C PRO A 53 0.11 7.20 14.82
N TYR A 54 -0.82 6.30 14.49
CA TYR A 54 -0.57 5.10 13.70
C TYR A 54 -1.25 5.15 12.33
N MET A 55 -0.51 4.72 11.31
CA MET A 55 -1.09 4.36 10.02
C MET A 55 -1.13 2.85 9.88
N ILE A 56 -2.32 2.33 9.58
CA ILE A 56 -2.58 0.89 9.41
C ILE A 56 -3.00 0.68 7.97
N THR A 57 -2.16 -0.01 7.20
CA THR A 57 -2.34 -0.23 5.76
C THR A 57 -2.20 -1.70 5.41
N THR A 58 -2.69 -2.07 4.22
CA THR A 58 -2.54 -3.42 3.66
C THR A 58 -1.39 -3.48 2.67
N SER A 59 -0.72 -4.63 2.61
CA SER A 59 0.18 -4.96 1.49
C SER A 59 -0.63 -5.15 0.22
N THR A 60 -0.08 -4.74 -0.93
CA THR A 60 -0.74 -4.88 -2.23
C THR A 60 0.23 -5.12 -3.38
N ASP A 61 -0.19 -5.99 -4.29
CA ASP A 61 0.48 -6.21 -5.57
C ASP A 61 -0.54 -6.05 -6.72
N ARG A 62 -0.03 -5.70 -7.91
CA ARG A 62 -0.79 -5.62 -9.16
C ARG A 62 -0.16 -6.55 -10.18
N PHE A 63 -0.96 -7.17 -11.03
CA PHE A 63 -0.47 -8.05 -12.08
C PHE A 63 -1.36 -8.03 -13.31
N GLU A 64 -0.75 -8.28 -14.46
CA GLU A 64 -1.43 -8.49 -15.73
C GLU A 64 -1.50 -9.99 -16.01
N VAL A 65 -2.60 -10.41 -16.61
CA VAL A 65 -2.89 -11.79 -17.00
C VAL A 65 -3.16 -11.81 -18.49
N GLU A 66 -2.51 -12.74 -19.19
CA GLU A 66 -2.73 -12.99 -20.60
C GLU A 66 -2.93 -14.49 -20.82
N TYR A 67 -4.00 -14.84 -21.53
CA TYR A 67 -4.20 -16.19 -22.06
C TYR A 67 -3.97 -16.19 -23.55
N TYR A 68 -3.16 -17.13 -24.02
CA TYR A 68 -2.90 -17.38 -25.42
C TYR A 68 -3.52 -18.71 -25.85
N GLY A 69 -4.32 -18.65 -26.92
CA GLY A 69 -5.03 -19.79 -27.48
C GLY A 69 -4.80 -19.89 -28.99
N LYS A 70 -5.82 -20.35 -29.71
CA LYS A 70 -5.76 -20.56 -31.16
C LYS A 70 -7.10 -20.20 -31.79
N GLU A 71 -7.05 -19.31 -32.79
CA GLU A 71 -8.25 -18.91 -33.52
C GLU A 71 -8.81 -20.08 -34.32
N ALA A 72 -10.14 -20.13 -34.41
CA ALA A 72 -10.86 -20.98 -35.33
C ALA A 72 -12.23 -20.34 -35.65
N HIS A 73 -12.86 -20.77 -36.74
CA HIS A 73 -14.20 -20.30 -37.06
C HIS A 73 -15.19 -20.90 -36.06
N ALA A 74 -15.82 -20.03 -35.25
CA ALA A 74 -16.61 -20.43 -34.08
C ALA A 74 -17.75 -21.41 -34.40
N ALA A 75 -18.38 -21.28 -35.58
CA ALA A 75 -19.46 -22.18 -36.00
C ALA A 75 -19.02 -23.36 -36.89
N ALA A 76 -17.89 -23.25 -37.59
CA ALA A 76 -17.58 -24.17 -38.69
C ALA A 76 -16.60 -25.26 -38.25
N GLN A 77 -15.55 -24.87 -37.50
CA GLN A 77 -14.48 -25.75 -37.05
C GLN A 77 -14.05 -25.42 -35.61
N PRO A 78 -14.96 -25.33 -34.64
CA PRO A 78 -14.60 -24.91 -33.28
C PRO A 78 -13.59 -25.86 -32.59
N TRP A 79 -13.57 -27.14 -32.95
CA TRP A 79 -12.65 -28.15 -32.41
C TRP A 79 -11.17 -27.92 -32.79
N GLU A 80 -10.90 -27.05 -33.76
CA GLU A 80 -9.52 -26.67 -34.14
C GLU A 80 -8.96 -25.54 -33.28
N GLY A 81 -9.80 -24.87 -32.47
CA GLY A 81 -9.43 -23.70 -31.68
C GLY A 81 -9.14 -23.99 -30.22
N VAL A 82 -8.51 -23.02 -29.56
CA VAL A 82 -8.30 -22.97 -28.11
C VAL A 82 -8.78 -21.60 -27.65
N ASN A 83 -9.83 -21.55 -26.83
CA ASN A 83 -10.52 -20.32 -26.50
C ASN A 83 -9.92 -19.63 -25.27
N ALA A 84 -9.14 -18.57 -25.52
CA ALA A 84 -8.53 -17.77 -24.46
C ALA A 84 -9.56 -17.00 -23.62
N GLN A 85 -10.69 -16.59 -24.20
CA GLN A 85 -11.77 -15.94 -23.45
C GLN A 85 -12.38 -16.90 -22.43
N ASP A 86 -12.60 -18.16 -22.79
CA ASP A 86 -13.16 -19.16 -21.88
C ASP A 86 -12.21 -19.42 -20.70
N ALA A 87 -10.89 -19.42 -20.93
CA ALA A 87 -9.88 -19.56 -19.88
C ALA A 87 -10.00 -18.44 -18.83
N LEU A 88 -10.15 -17.20 -19.29
CA LEU A 88 -10.32 -16.03 -18.42
C LEU A 88 -11.68 -16.03 -17.69
N VAL A 89 -12.76 -16.49 -18.33
CA VAL A 89 -14.08 -16.66 -17.68
C VAL A 89 -14.01 -17.72 -16.58
N LEU A 90 -13.35 -18.86 -16.85
CA LEU A 90 -13.15 -19.91 -15.84
C LEU A 90 -12.34 -19.41 -14.66
N ALA A 91 -11.25 -18.68 -14.90
CA ALA A 91 -10.45 -18.07 -13.84
C ALA A 91 -11.27 -17.10 -12.98
N ASN A 92 -12.10 -16.24 -13.61
CA ASN A 92 -13.00 -15.34 -12.88
C ASN A 92 -14.03 -16.09 -12.02
N ASN A 93 -14.61 -17.17 -12.53
CA ASN A 93 -15.53 -18.00 -11.77
C ASN A 93 -14.83 -18.69 -10.59
N ALA A 94 -13.62 -19.20 -10.80
CA ALA A 94 -12.81 -19.79 -9.73
C ALA A 94 -12.49 -18.76 -8.63
N ILE A 95 -12.12 -17.53 -9.01
CA ILE A 95 -11.91 -16.42 -8.07
C ILE A 95 -13.21 -16.09 -7.32
N ALA A 96 -14.35 -16.04 -8.02
CA ALA A 96 -15.64 -15.75 -7.39
C ALA A 96 -15.98 -16.77 -6.28
N LEU A 97 -15.69 -18.06 -6.52
CA LEU A 97 -15.88 -19.12 -5.54
C LEU A 97 -14.84 -19.07 -4.40
N LEU A 98 -13.58 -18.76 -4.72
CA LEU A 98 -12.49 -18.65 -3.74
C LEU A 98 -12.78 -17.62 -2.64
N ARG A 99 -13.56 -16.57 -2.94
CA ARG A 99 -13.91 -15.49 -2.00
C ARG A 99 -14.60 -15.97 -0.72
N GLN A 100 -15.22 -17.15 -0.71
CA GLN A 100 -15.78 -17.68 0.54
C GLN A 100 -14.68 -18.08 1.55
N GLN A 101 -13.48 -18.44 1.08
CA GLN A 101 -12.36 -18.92 1.91
C GLN A 101 -11.25 -17.86 2.06
N THR A 102 -11.58 -16.57 1.98
CA THR A 102 -10.61 -15.47 2.15
C THR A 102 -10.66 -14.89 3.56
N ARG A 103 -9.54 -14.36 4.06
CA ARG A 103 -9.53 -13.56 5.29
C ARG A 103 -10.30 -12.24 5.07
N SER A 104 -10.68 -11.57 6.16
CA SER A 104 -11.35 -10.26 6.07
C SER A 104 -10.49 -9.20 5.38
N THR A 105 -9.16 -9.30 5.51
CA THR A 105 -8.16 -8.41 4.91
C THR A 105 -7.80 -8.76 3.47
N ASP A 106 -8.04 -10.00 3.04
CA ASP A 106 -7.75 -10.45 1.68
C ASP A 106 -8.73 -9.80 0.71
N LYS A 107 -8.19 -9.18 -0.34
CA LYS A 107 -8.97 -8.61 -1.45
C LYS A 107 -8.35 -9.03 -2.77
N ILE A 108 -9.22 -9.24 -3.75
CA ILE A 108 -8.87 -9.32 -5.17
C ILE A 108 -9.93 -8.57 -5.97
N HIS A 109 -9.50 -7.78 -6.93
CA HIS A 109 -10.35 -7.06 -7.87
C HIS A 109 -9.58 -6.80 -9.15
N GLY A 110 -10.29 -6.62 -10.25
CA GLY A 110 -9.66 -6.47 -11.56
C GLY A 110 -10.67 -6.24 -12.67
N ILE A 111 -10.14 -6.06 -13.87
CA ILE A 111 -10.90 -5.81 -15.09
C ILE A 111 -10.40 -6.71 -16.22
N ILE A 112 -11.31 -7.08 -17.12
CA ILE A 112 -10.95 -7.68 -18.40
C ILE A 112 -10.66 -6.54 -19.37
N THR A 113 -9.45 -6.49 -19.91
CA THR A 113 -9.01 -5.43 -20.82
C THR A 113 -9.25 -5.80 -22.29
N SER A 114 -9.19 -7.11 -22.61
CA SER A 114 -9.47 -7.64 -23.95
C SER A 114 -9.92 -9.10 -23.84
N ALA A 115 -10.88 -9.53 -24.65
CA ALA A 115 -11.34 -10.92 -24.69
C ALA A 115 -11.94 -11.26 -26.07
N GLY A 116 -11.16 -11.06 -27.13
CA GLY A 116 -11.59 -11.26 -28.51
C GLY A 116 -12.14 -10.01 -29.19
N THR A 117 -12.26 -10.07 -30.52
CA THR A 117 -12.63 -8.92 -31.37
C THR A 117 -13.84 -9.17 -32.26
N ARG A 118 -14.22 -10.44 -32.48
CA ARG A 118 -15.30 -10.84 -33.40
C ARG A 118 -16.05 -12.05 -32.88
N ILE A 119 -17.38 -12.04 -33.00
CA ILE A 119 -18.25 -13.10 -32.49
C ILE A 119 -18.14 -14.44 -33.24
N ASN A 120 -17.65 -14.42 -34.48
CA ASN A 120 -17.54 -15.60 -35.33
C ASN A 120 -16.13 -16.23 -35.33
N ILE A 121 -15.22 -15.71 -34.51
CA ILE A 121 -13.84 -16.20 -34.36
C ILE A 121 -13.61 -16.54 -32.90
N ILE A 122 -13.09 -17.75 -32.63
CA ILE A 122 -12.64 -18.13 -31.29
C ILE A 122 -11.47 -17.24 -30.87
N PRO A 123 -11.53 -16.52 -29.74
CA PRO A 123 -10.45 -15.65 -29.30
C PRO A 123 -9.15 -16.42 -29.01
N ALA A 124 -8.06 -16.04 -29.69
CA ALA A 124 -6.71 -16.54 -29.38
C ALA A 124 -5.98 -15.72 -28.31
N LEU A 125 -6.53 -14.58 -27.88
CA LEU A 125 -5.95 -13.75 -26.83
C LEU A 125 -7.06 -13.21 -25.93
N ALA A 126 -6.84 -13.31 -24.62
CA ALA A 126 -7.62 -12.61 -23.60
C ALA A 126 -6.67 -12.01 -22.55
N GLN A 127 -6.93 -10.78 -22.14
CA GLN A 127 -6.07 -10.01 -21.24
C GLN A 127 -6.91 -9.40 -20.10
N ALA A 128 -6.30 -9.32 -18.91
CA ALA A 128 -6.91 -8.72 -17.74
C ALA A 128 -5.86 -8.11 -16.81
N SER A 129 -6.29 -7.14 -16.00
CA SER A 129 -5.47 -6.47 -14.99
C SER A 129 -6.11 -6.65 -13.63
N PHE A 130 -5.34 -7.13 -12.65
CA PHE A 130 -5.80 -7.42 -11.30
C PHE A 130 -4.93 -6.77 -10.23
N GLN A 131 -5.54 -6.47 -9.09
CA GLN A 131 -4.89 -6.04 -7.87
C GLN A 131 -5.34 -6.91 -6.70
N ILE A 132 -4.38 -7.30 -5.88
CA ILE A 132 -4.59 -8.09 -4.66
C ILE A 132 -4.10 -7.31 -3.44
N ARG A 133 -4.73 -7.58 -2.29
CA ARG A 133 -4.37 -7.02 -0.99
C ARG A 133 -4.45 -8.08 0.10
N SER A 134 -3.61 -7.97 1.12
CA SER A 134 -3.71 -8.73 2.36
C SER A 134 -3.15 -7.92 3.54
N ALA A 135 -3.25 -8.47 4.76
CA ALA A 135 -2.88 -7.77 6.00
C ALA A 135 -1.41 -7.33 6.00
N ASP A 136 -0.51 -8.21 5.55
CA ASP A 136 0.93 -8.04 5.55
C ASP A 136 1.55 -8.79 4.36
N ASP A 137 2.87 -8.70 4.21
CA ASP A 137 3.61 -9.27 3.09
C ASP A 137 3.58 -10.81 3.06
N GLU A 138 3.57 -11.47 4.22
CA GLU A 138 3.52 -12.93 4.33
C GLU A 138 2.13 -13.44 3.92
N ALA A 139 1.08 -12.83 4.48
CA ALA A 139 -0.29 -13.13 4.11
C ALA A 139 -0.59 -12.81 2.64
N LEU A 140 0.02 -11.76 2.09
CA LEU A 140 -0.11 -11.42 0.66
C LEU A 140 0.54 -12.48 -0.23
N GLU A 141 1.69 -13.03 0.17
CA GLU A 141 2.35 -14.12 -0.57
C GLU A 141 1.48 -15.38 -0.61
N GLU A 142 0.99 -15.83 0.55
CA GLU A 142 0.03 -16.94 0.64
C GLU A 142 -1.23 -16.69 -0.20
N TRP A 143 -1.74 -15.45 -0.15
CA TRP A 143 -2.94 -15.06 -0.89
C TRP A 143 -2.68 -15.07 -2.41
N THR A 144 -1.53 -14.58 -2.84
CA THR A 144 -1.10 -14.57 -4.24
C THR A 144 -1.08 -15.99 -4.80
N GLU A 145 -0.45 -16.94 -4.11
CA GLU A 145 -0.38 -18.33 -4.57
C GLU A 145 -1.76 -18.96 -4.79
N ARG A 146 -2.72 -18.68 -3.89
CA ARG A 146 -4.09 -19.18 -4.00
C ARG A 146 -4.82 -18.57 -5.19
N VAL A 147 -4.62 -17.27 -5.43
CA VAL A 147 -5.18 -16.57 -6.58
C VAL A 147 -4.59 -17.08 -7.89
N MET A 148 -3.28 -17.32 -7.97
CA MET A 148 -2.63 -17.81 -9.19
C MET A 148 -3.16 -19.18 -9.62
N LYS A 149 -3.47 -20.07 -8.66
CA LYS A 149 -4.12 -21.36 -8.95
C LYS A 149 -5.47 -21.22 -9.67
N CYS A 150 -6.21 -20.13 -9.46
CA CYS A 150 -7.45 -19.86 -10.20
C CYS A 150 -7.17 -19.56 -11.68
N PHE A 151 -6.07 -18.86 -11.98
CA PHE A 151 -5.66 -18.61 -13.35
C PHE A 151 -5.09 -19.88 -13.99
N ASP A 152 -4.28 -20.65 -13.27
CA ASP A 152 -3.79 -21.95 -13.75
C ASP A 152 -4.94 -22.90 -14.12
N ALA A 153 -6.04 -22.89 -13.34
CA ALA A 153 -7.23 -23.69 -13.64
C ALA A 153 -7.89 -23.30 -14.97
N GLY A 154 -7.90 -22.01 -15.32
CA GLY A 154 -8.43 -21.52 -16.59
C GLY A 154 -7.61 -22.01 -17.78
N ALA A 155 -6.27 -21.94 -17.69
CA ALA A 155 -5.36 -22.49 -18.68
C ALA A 155 -5.52 -24.00 -18.82
N LEU A 156 -5.46 -24.72 -17.70
CA LEU A 156 -5.54 -26.19 -17.69
C LEU A 156 -6.84 -26.72 -18.31
N ALA A 157 -7.98 -26.12 -17.98
CA ALA A 157 -9.29 -26.59 -18.45
C ALA A 157 -9.53 -26.36 -19.94
N THR A 158 -8.89 -25.33 -20.52
CA THR A 158 -9.09 -24.93 -21.92
C THR A 158 -7.96 -25.35 -22.85
N GLY A 159 -6.79 -25.65 -22.31
CA GLY A 159 -5.56 -25.85 -23.07
C GLY A 159 -4.90 -24.54 -23.51
N ALA A 160 -5.36 -23.38 -23.03
CA ALA A 160 -4.70 -22.09 -23.26
C ALA A 160 -3.38 -21.99 -22.48
N GLU A 161 -2.41 -21.28 -23.04
CA GLU A 161 -1.19 -20.89 -22.35
C GLU A 161 -1.45 -19.65 -21.49
N LEU A 162 -0.96 -19.66 -20.24
CA LEU A 162 -1.08 -18.54 -19.30
C LEU A 162 0.25 -17.82 -19.18
N ASN A 163 0.21 -16.50 -19.31
CA ASN A 163 1.28 -15.59 -18.92
C ASN A 163 0.78 -14.64 -17.84
N VAL A 164 1.50 -14.55 -16.72
CA VAL A 164 1.21 -13.59 -15.64
C VAL A 164 2.42 -12.70 -15.43
N THR A 165 2.21 -11.39 -15.52
CA THR A 165 3.27 -10.40 -15.30
C THR A 165 2.97 -9.60 -14.04
N MET A 166 3.77 -9.79 -12.99
CA MET A 166 3.70 -8.97 -11.79
C MET A 166 4.20 -7.56 -12.11
N ARG A 167 3.42 -6.53 -11.76
CA ARG A 167 3.89 -5.15 -11.86
C ARG A 167 4.96 -4.90 -10.78
N PRO A 168 6.04 -4.18 -11.12
CA PRO A 168 7.07 -3.85 -10.14
C PRO A 168 6.52 -2.88 -9.08
N HIS A 169 7.20 -2.85 -7.93
CA HIS A 169 6.95 -1.91 -6.83
C HIS A 169 5.57 -2.01 -6.16
N GLY A 170 5.08 -3.23 -5.87
CA GLY A 170 3.94 -3.38 -4.96
C GLY A 170 4.27 -2.87 -3.54
N TYR A 171 3.24 -2.49 -2.78
CA TYR A 171 3.41 -1.83 -1.48
C TYR A 171 3.32 -2.82 -0.34
N SER A 172 4.16 -2.63 0.66
CA SER A 172 4.11 -3.38 1.92
C SER A 172 3.18 -2.69 2.91
N ASN A 173 2.66 -3.44 3.88
CA ASN A 173 1.93 -2.90 5.01
C ASN A 173 2.82 -1.99 5.84
N MET A 174 2.22 -1.01 6.51
CA MET A 174 2.92 -0.11 7.41
C MET A 174 3.25 -0.81 8.72
N VAL A 175 4.51 -0.70 9.16
CA VAL A 175 4.99 -1.09 10.49
C VAL A 175 5.41 0.16 11.22
N SER A 176 4.53 0.68 12.09
CA SER A 176 4.82 1.89 12.86
C SER A 176 5.66 1.55 14.09
N ASN A 177 6.63 2.41 14.41
CA ASN A 177 7.43 2.30 15.64
C ASN A 177 6.73 3.01 16.81
N ASP A 178 6.51 2.28 17.89
CA ASP A 178 5.76 2.70 19.08
C ASP A 178 6.49 3.76 19.90
N VAL A 179 7.83 3.70 19.98
CA VAL A 179 8.62 4.73 20.67
C VAL A 179 8.50 6.07 19.94
N LEU A 180 8.61 6.08 18.60
CA LEU A 180 8.35 7.27 17.79
C LEU A 180 6.90 7.76 17.90
N ALA A 181 5.92 6.85 17.87
CA ALA A 181 4.49 7.17 18.00
C ALA A 181 4.15 7.78 19.38
N SER A 182 4.84 7.33 20.43
CA SER A 182 4.69 7.85 21.79
C SER A 182 5.24 9.27 21.91
N SER A 183 6.41 9.54 21.32
CA SER A 183 6.96 10.90 21.23
C SER A 183 6.01 11.83 20.44
N TYR A 184 5.47 11.35 19.31
CA TYR A 184 4.49 12.12 18.53
C TYR A 184 3.25 12.45 19.34
N THR A 185 2.70 11.46 20.05
CA THR A 185 1.51 11.61 20.89
C THR A 185 1.69 12.70 21.93
N ARG A 186 2.86 12.75 22.60
CA ARG A 186 3.18 13.81 23.57
C ARG A 186 3.13 15.19 22.94
N TYR A 187 3.84 15.42 21.83
CA TYR A 187 3.83 16.74 21.19
C TYR A 187 2.47 17.14 20.62
N PHE A 188 1.74 16.19 20.02
CA PHE A 188 0.41 16.46 19.48
C PHE A 188 -0.59 16.85 20.58
N THR A 189 -0.54 16.17 21.73
CA THR A 189 -1.40 16.48 22.88
C THR A 189 -1.01 17.78 23.59
N GLU A 190 0.29 18.08 23.73
CA GLU A 190 0.77 19.38 24.25
C GLU A 190 0.31 20.57 23.39
N LEU A 191 0.11 20.36 22.08
CA LEU A 191 -0.44 21.36 21.16
C LEU A 191 -1.98 21.42 21.16
N GLY A 192 -2.65 20.66 22.02
CA GLY A 192 -4.10 20.65 22.17
C GLY A 192 -4.83 19.66 21.26
N GLY A 193 -4.12 18.73 20.63
CA GLY A 193 -4.72 17.62 19.89
C GLY A 193 -5.21 16.51 20.82
N GLU A 194 -6.24 15.78 20.39
CA GLU A 194 -6.76 14.62 21.10
C GLU A 194 -6.43 13.36 20.28
N LEU A 195 -5.95 12.33 20.95
CA LEU A 195 -5.64 11.04 20.32
C LEU A 195 -6.32 9.92 21.11
N PRO A 196 -6.73 8.85 20.41
CA PRO A 196 -7.22 7.64 21.08
C PRO A 196 -6.12 6.98 21.91
N ASP A 197 -6.54 6.10 22.82
CA ASP A 197 -5.62 5.18 23.48
C ASP A 197 -4.90 4.30 22.45
N ALA A 198 -3.60 4.09 22.63
CA ALA A 198 -2.75 3.43 21.65
C ALA A 198 -3.15 1.97 21.39
N ASP A 199 -3.55 1.23 22.42
CA ASP A 199 -3.94 -0.18 22.29
C ASP A 199 -5.28 -0.29 21.55
N VAL A 200 -6.18 0.66 21.77
CA VAL A 200 -7.45 0.74 21.02
C VAL A 200 -7.22 1.16 19.57
N ASP A 201 -6.34 2.13 19.34
CA ASP A 201 -6.08 2.69 18.02
C ASP A 201 -5.48 1.68 17.04
N LYS A 202 -4.61 0.80 17.55
CA LYS A 202 -4.00 -0.30 16.78
C LYS A 202 -4.99 -1.38 16.33
N LEU A 203 -6.20 -1.42 16.89
CA LEU A 203 -7.24 -2.38 16.52
C LEU A 203 -8.10 -1.92 15.33
N ARG A 204 -7.84 -0.74 14.77
CA ARG A 204 -8.57 -0.26 13.59
C ARG A 204 -8.33 -1.18 12.39
N ASP A 205 -9.37 -1.36 11.59
CA ASP A 205 -9.22 -2.04 10.30
C ASP A 205 -8.23 -1.26 9.41
N PRO A 206 -7.32 -1.97 8.71
CA PRO A 206 -6.39 -1.32 7.79
C PRO A 206 -7.14 -0.60 6.68
N SER A 207 -6.69 0.59 6.33
CA SER A 207 -7.27 1.39 5.26
C SER A 207 -6.21 1.80 4.24
N GLY A 208 -6.40 1.42 2.98
CA GLY A 208 -5.51 1.79 1.89
C GLY A 208 -4.17 1.06 1.89
N SER A 209 -3.24 1.59 1.08
CA SER A 209 -1.87 1.11 0.89
C SER A 209 -1.01 2.32 0.51
N THR A 210 0.26 2.33 0.90
CA THR A 210 1.18 3.41 0.54
C THR A 210 2.61 2.89 0.45
N ASP A 211 3.42 3.51 -0.41
CA ASP A 211 4.84 3.19 -0.54
C ASP A 211 5.68 3.59 0.71
N GLN A 212 5.09 4.33 1.66
CA GLN A 212 5.68 4.53 2.99
C GLN A 212 5.80 3.22 3.78
N GLY A 213 4.90 2.26 3.54
CA GLY A 213 5.00 0.94 4.15
C GLY A 213 6.34 0.29 3.81
N ASN A 214 6.78 0.35 2.55
CA ASN A 214 8.08 -0.17 2.14
C ASN A 214 9.27 0.48 2.89
N ILE A 215 9.19 1.79 3.16
CA ILE A 215 10.21 2.49 3.97
C ILE A 215 10.19 1.98 5.41
N SER A 216 9.00 1.71 5.97
CA SER A 216 8.85 1.20 7.32
C SER A 216 9.38 -0.22 7.55
N HIS A 217 9.66 -0.97 6.48
CA HIS A 217 10.35 -2.26 6.57
C HIS A 217 11.88 -2.13 6.51
N ASP A 218 12.42 -0.97 6.14
CA ASP A 218 13.86 -0.72 6.04
C ASP A 218 14.37 0.24 7.12
N PHE A 219 13.50 1.10 7.66
CA PHE A 219 13.83 2.09 8.68
C PHE A 219 12.71 2.21 9.73
N PRO A 220 13.04 2.46 11.01
CA PRO A 220 12.06 2.85 12.01
C PRO A 220 11.25 4.06 11.53
N THR A 221 9.93 3.94 11.51
CA THR A 221 9.06 4.89 10.81
C THR A 221 7.79 5.19 11.61
N ILE A 222 7.31 6.43 11.51
CA ILE A 222 5.90 6.77 11.79
C ILE A 222 5.28 7.51 10.61
N SER A 223 3.97 7.33 10.45
CA SER A 223 3.15 8.07 9.50
C SER A 223 1.79 8.41 10.13
N PRO A 224 1.73 9.35 11.08
CA PRO A 224 0.49 9.68 11.77
C PRO A 224 -0.60 10.14 10.80
N TYR A 225 -1.83 9.76 11.07
CA TYR A 225 -3.02 10.33 10.45
C TYR A 225 -3.47 11.59 11.19
N PHE A 226 -3.95 12.57 10.44
CA PHE A 226 -4.64 13.71 11.01
C PHE A 226 -5.91 14.05 10.23
N SER A 227 -6.97 14.31 10.98
CA SER A 227 -8.28 14.70 10.48
C SER A 227 -8.23 16.08 9.84
N ILE A 228 -8.90 16.22 8.70
CA ILE A 228 -9.11 17.52 8.05
C ILE A 228 -10.60 17.81 7.88
N THR A 229 -10.95 19.10 7.90
CA THR A 229 -12.34 19.57 7.83
C THR A 229 -12.51 20.60 6.72
N ASN A 230 -13.76 20.78 6.29
CA ASN A 230 -14.14 21.89 5.42
C ASN A 230 -14.00 23.23 6.15
N GLU A 231 -14.11 24.34 5.40
CA GLU A 231 -14.03 25.70 5.95
C GLU A 231 -15.02 25.95 7.11
N ASN A 232 -16.17 25.30 7.09
CA ASN A 232 -17.20 25.40 8.14
C ASN A 232 -17.00 24.42 9.32
N GLY A 233 -15.88 23.70 9.37
CA GLY A 233 -15.56 22.72 10.41
C GLY A 233 -16.22 21.35 10.24
N SER A 234 -17.03 21.12 9.19
CA SER A 234 -17.61 19.80 8.93
C SER A 234 -16.58 18.82 8.35
N VAL A 235 -16.74 17.53 8.67
CA VAL A 235 -15.97 16.44 8.03
C VAL A 235 -16.40 16.31 6.57
N PRO A 236 -15.48 16.16 5.60
CA PRO A 236 -15.85 15.96 4.21
C PRO A 236 -16.71 14.71 4.00
N SER A 237 -17.65 14.79 3.06
CA SER A 237 -18.49 13.66 2.69
C SER A 237 -17.68 12.64 1.88
N GLY A 238 -17.36 11.49 2.49
CA GLY A 238 -16.53 10.45 1.86
C GLY A 238 -15.09 10.46 2.35
N GLY A 239 -14.28 9.55 1.82
CA GLY A 239 -12.88 9.39 2.18
C GLY A 239 -11.92 10.13 1.25
N THR A 240 -10.65 9.78 1.38
CA THR A 240 -9.60 10.12 0.40
C THR A 240 -10.02 9.74 -1.02
N HIS A 241 -9.47 10.45 -2.01
CA HIS A 241 -9.80 10.28 -3.45
C HIS A 241 -11.22 10.73 -3.85
N THR A 242 -11.81 11.66 -3.09
CA THR A 242 -13.08 12.29 -3.44
C THR A 242 -12.93 13.80 -3.64
N ALA A 243 -13.77 14.40 -4.48
CA ALA A 243 -13.78 15.85 -4.68
C ALA A 243 -14.08 16.63 -3.38
N ALA A 244 -14.89 16.06 -2.48
CA ALA A 244 -15.16 16.67 -1.18
C ALA A 244 -13.90 16.71 -0.30
N PHE A 245 -13.07 15.66 -0.34
CA PHE A 245 -11.81 15.62 0.38
C PHE A 245 -10.78 16.62 -0.19
N GLU A 246 -10.73 16.78 -1.51
CA GLU A 246 -9.91 17.82 -2.17
C GLU A 246 -10.27 19.22 -1.66
N VAL A 247 -11.57 19.54 -1.59
CA VAL A 247 -12.06 20.82 -1.07
C VAL A 247 -11.66 21.01 0.40
N ALA A 248 -11.84 19.98 1.24
CA ALA A 248 -11.44 20.04 2.64
C ALA A 248 -9.92 20.23 2.81
N ALA A 249 -9.10 19.58 1.97
CA ALA A 249 -7.64 19.70 2.03
C ALA A 249 -7.15 21.12 1.69
N GLY A 250 -7.92 21.88 0.93
CA GLY A 250 -7.66 23.29 0.63
C GLY A 250 -8.15 24.29 1.69
N SER A 251 -8.80 23.83 2.77
CA SER A 251 -9.42 24.70 3.77
C SER A 251 -8.42 25.34 4.73
N ARG A 252 -8.82 26.46 5.35
CA ARG A 252 -8.01 27.09 6.39
C ARG A 252 -7.83 26.20 7.63
N PRO A 253 -8.87 25.54 8.16
CA PRO A 253 -8.72 24.60 9.27
C PRO A 253 -7.75 23.44 8.97
N ALA A 254 -7.79 22.89 7.75
CA ALA A 254 -6.88 21.81 7.34
C ALA A 254 -5.42 22.27 7.33
N PHE A 255 -5.14 23.48 6.83
CA PHE A 255 -3.80 24.07 6.89
C PHE A 255 -3.32 24.26 8.33
N GLU A 256 -4.17 24.78 9.22
CA GLU A 256 -3.80 25.00 10.62
C GLU A 256 -3.52 23.68 11.36
N LYS A 257 -4.31 22.64 11.09
CA LYS A 257 -4.06 21.28 11.58
C LYS A 257 -2.75 20.71 11.02
N ALA A 258 -2.46 20.91 9.74
CA ALA A 258 -1.20 20.47 9.14
C ALA A 258 0.02 21.16 9.79
N ILE A 259 -0.08 22.44 10.16
CA ILE A 259 0.98 23.14 10.90
C ILE A 259 1.16 22.55 12.31
N MET A 260 0.07 22.21 13.01
CA MET A 260 0.15 21.51 14.31
C MET A 260 0.89 20.17 14.17
N VAL A 261 0.49 19.34 13.20
CA VAL A 261 1.10 18.03 12.95
C VAL A 261 2.57 18.15 12.54
N ALA A 262 2.90 19.13 11.70
CA ALA A 262 4.28 19.41 11.30
C ALA A 262 5.16 19.77 12.51
N LYS A 263 4.63 20.54 13.47
CA LYS A 263 5.33 20.83 14.74
C LYS A 263 5.49 19.57 15.59
N SER A 264 4.48 18.71 15.67
CA SER A 264 4.58 17.45 16.41
C SER A 264 5.66 16.53 15.86
N ILE A 265 5.73 16.36 14.54
CA ILE A 265 6.76 15.54 13.89
C ILE A 265 8.15 16.19 14.02
N ALA A 266 8.24 17.52 13.93
CA ALA A 266 9.49 18.21 14.21
C ALA A 266 9.95 18.02 15.67
N GLY A 267 9.02 17.97 16.62
CA GLY A 267 9.28 17.62 18.01
C GLY A 267 9.89 16.23 18.16
N VAL A 268 9.30 15.22 17.50
CA VAL A 268 9.86 13.86 17.45
C VAL A 268 11.30 13.85 16.93
N ALA A 269 11.56 14.59 15.85
CA ALA A 269 12.91 14.69 15.30
C ALA A 269 13.89 15.35 16.30
N VAL A 270 13.44 16.32 17.10
CA VAL A 270 14.27 16.93 18.16
C VAL A 270 14.52 15.95 19.30
N ASP A 271 13.50 15.23 19.74
CA ASP A 271 13.62 14.19 20.77
C ASP A 271 14.69 13.16 20.40
N VAL A 272 14.61 12.63 19.17
CA VAL A 272 15.56 11.63 18.66
C VAL A 272 17.01 12.13 18.67
N LEU A 273 17.21 13.44 18.52
CA LEU A 273 18.54 14.04 18.48
C LEU A 273 19.07 14.49 19.86
N THR A 274 18.20 14.62 20.86
CA THR A 274 18.56 15.28 22.13
C THR A 274 18.25 14.47 23.38
N VAL A 275 17.42 13.44 23.29
CA VAL A 275 17.08 12.56 24.40
C VAL A 275 18.01 11.35 24.37
N ASP A 276 18.90 11.29 25.35
CA ASP A 276 19.86 10.20 25.49
C ASP A 276 19.15 8.84 25.54
N GLY A 277 19.58 7.89 24.69
CA GLY A 277 19.05 6.52 24.65
C GLY A 277 17.76 6.34 23.85
N LEU A 278 17.13 7.41 23.36
CA LEU A 278 15.86 7.28 22.62
C LEU A 278 16.06 6.62 21.25
N LEU A 279 17.12 6.99 20.52
CA LEU A 279 17.42 6.40 19.22
C LEU A 279 17.75 4.91 19.33
N GLU A 280 18.45 4.51 20.38
CA GLU A 280 18.76 3.12 20.69
C GLU A 280 17.46 2.33 20.93
N GLN A 281 16.55 2.85 21.76
CA GLN A 281 15.24 2.21 22.00
C GLN A 281 14.42 2.05 20.72
N ILE A 282 14.41 3.09 19.86
CA ILE A 282 13.73 3.05 18.55
C ILE A 282 14.31 1.93 17.68
N LYS A 283 15.64 1.79 17.65
CA LYS A 283 16.32 0.76 16.86
C LYS A 283 16.10 -0.65 17.43
N GLU A 284 16.13 -0.81 18.75
CA GLU A 284 15.85 -2.08 19.43
C GLU A 284 14.42 -2.57 19.15
N GLU A 285 13.43 -1.67 19.24
CA GLU A 285 12.04 -2.00 18.90
C GLU A 285 11.89 -2.35 17.41
N PHE A 286 12.55 -1.59 16.53
CA PHE A 286 12.53 -1.87 15.10
C PHE A 286 13.12 -3.26 14.78
N GLU A 287 14.26 -3.61 15.36
CA GLU A 287 14.86 -4.94 15.18
C GLU A 287 13.94 -6.06 15.71
N ALA A 288 13.21 -5.82 16.80
CA ALA A 288 12.27 -6.79 17.36
C ALA A 288 10.99 -6.98 16.52
N THR A 289 10.59 -5.98 15.75
CA THR A 289 9.36 -5.98 14.92
C THR A 289 9.58 -6.49 13.50
N GLN A 290 10.83 -6.67 13.07
CA GLN A 290 11.17 -7.20 11.75
C GLN A 290 10.81 -8.69 11.64
N SER A 291 9.68 -9.00 11.00
CA SER A 291 9.39 -10.35 10.52
C SER A 291 10.24 -10.68 9.28
N LYS A 292 10.34 -11.96 8.91
CA LYS A 292 11.21 -12.42 7.81
C LYS A 292 10.85 -11.70 6.51
N ARG A 293 11.72 -10.77 6.08
CA ARG A 293 11.65 -10.06 4.79
C ARG A 293 11.18 -10.96 3.65
N ARG A 294 10.19 -10.48 2.89
CA ARG A 294 9.89 -10.98 1.54
C ARG A 294 11.10 -10.72 0.63
N ARG A 295 11.88 -11.75 0.31
CA ARG A 295 12.83 -11.69 -0.81
C ARG A 295 12.01 -11.80 -2.08
N ARG A 296 11.64 -10.66 -2.69
CA ARG A 296 11.07 -10.66 -4.04
C ARG A 296 12.12 -11.25 -4.99
N SER A 297 11.96 -12.52 -5.38
CA SER A 297 12.65 -13.01 -6.57
C SER A 297 12.04 -12.25 -7.74
N LEU A 298 12.86 -11.54 -8.48
CA LEU A 298 12.51 -11.12 -9.83
C LEU A 298 12.26 -12.42 -10.61
N VAL A 299 11.02 -12.87 -10.66
CA VAL A 299 10.63 -13.98 -11.54
C VAL A 299 10.74 -13.42 -12.95
N HIS A 300 11.74 -13.92 -13.67
CA HIS A 300 11.96 -13.66 -15.09
C HIS A 300 11.04 -14.51 -15.95
#